data_AF-A0A1V6SSN5-F1
#
_entry.id   AF-A0A1V6SSN5-F1
#
_cell.length_a   1.000
_cell.length_b   1.000
_cell.length_c   1.000
_cell.angle_alpha   90.00
_cell.angle_beta   90.00
_cell.angle_gamma   90.00
#
_symmetry.space_group_name_H-M   'P 1'
#
loop_
_entity.id
_entity.type
_entity.pdbx_description
1 polymer ?
#
loop_
_entity_poly.entity_id
_entity_poly.type
_entity_poly.pdbx_seq_one_letter_code
_entity_poly.pdbx_strand_id
1 'polypeptide(L)'
;MEAALLITLRGASLRRSHRLICQVSVFGLHVTVPTGQTIFGRDGPVWMNFRVQQHFIIHKMAAREPSRYLTRAIPRAFAPSPRHQAFIGRRNVSDEAPTRRLSDELETASSLTSRVSENTAKSFDPVSRASARKSQLPRSRYQFRSPKYDRGPLHPHQPPAPSDPSSRLFVPGPFSLPRTEQTYNATVASDIMTLCYVHTPPGFKPPPKAPRLREWDDSSPYHKNRPLRGPRGGDVLRLLRKPIRFNNIPKIERITVHSYVKQAAQENSSWIHVAGIAIQAISNVRVETFKSKSSVATWSIAPGRDTVAVKAELRGETMHHFLGKLIDVVLPRMKDWQGIKGSSGDSSGNITFGLEPEHVALFPEIEVNYDMYPPKMIPGCHITLHTTAKADKDARLLLSAMGVPFHGKIVQ
;
A
#
# COMPACT_ATOMS: atom_id res chain seq x y z
N MET A 1 36.67 75.60 24.12
CA MET A 1 36.85 74.19 23.70
C MET A 1 35.58 73.70 22.97
N GLU A 2 35.20 74.14 21.76
CA GLU A 2 35.91 74.73 20.58
C GLU A 2 36.47 73.70 19.58
N ALA A 3 36.32 74.00 18.28
CA ALA A 3 36.68 73.22 17.08
C ALA A 3 36.02 71.80 16.96
N ALA A 4 35.32 71.39 15.89
CA ALA A 4 34.99 71.90 14.55
C ALA A 4 36.10 71.87 13.46
N LEU A 5 36.03 70.87 12.57
CA LEU A 5 36.67 70.71 11.23
C LEU A 5 36.32 69.29 10.71
N LEU A 6 35.67 69.00 9.57
CA LEU A 6 35.04 69.76 8.48
C LEU A 6 35.94 70.30 7.33
N ILE A 7 36.33 69.39 6.43
CA ILE A 7 36.79 69.58 5.02
C ILE A 7 36.25 68.33 4.25
N THR A 8 35.48 68.32 3.14
CA THR A 8 35.36 69.07 1.86
C THR A 8 36.46 68.70 0.82
N LEU A 9 36.26 68.66 -0.50
CA LEU A 9 35.08 68.68 -1.40
C LEU A 9 35.48 68.16 -2.81
N ARG A 10 34.50 68.11 -3.75
CA ARG A 10 34.62 67.88 -5.22
C ARG A 10 34.78 66.41 -5.68
N GLY A 11 34.20 65.99 -6.81
CA GLY A 11 33.20 66.68 -7.65
C GLY A 11 33.04 66.12 -9.07
N ALA A 12 31.96 66.54 -9.76
CA ALA A 12 31.61 66.28 -11.18
C ALA A 12 31.17 64.82 -11.53
N SER A 13 30.24 64.57 -12.49
CA SER A 13 29.28 65.47 -13.17
C SER A 13 28.25 64.67 -14.02
N LEU A 14 26.93 64.90 -13.83
CA LEU A 14 25.81 64.90 -14.81
C LEU A 14 25.67 63.72 -15.83
N ARG A 15 24.51 63.15 -16.18
CA ARG A 15 23.04 63.42 -16.13
C ARG A 15 22.32 62.04 -15.91
N ARG A 16 21.01 61.73 -15.99
CA ARG A 16 19.66 62.32 -16.29
C ARG A 16 18.65 61.25 -15.75
N SER A 17 17.38 61.45 -15.36
CA SER A 17 16.61 62.60 -14.85
C SER A 17 15.17 62.15 -14.51
N HIS A 18 14.60 62.57 -13.36
CA HIS A 18 13.18 62.44 -12.94
C HIS A 18 12.69 61.00 -12.60
N ARG A 19 12.17 60.74 -11.38
CA ARG A 19 10.81 61.03 -10.85
C ARG A 19 9.72 60.31 -11.68
N LEU A 20 8.84 59.47 -11.12
CA LEU A 20 8.13 59.57 -9.83
C LEU A 20 7.70 58.19 -9.26
N ILE A 21 7.19 58.18 -8.03
CA ILE A 21 6.59 57.02 -7.34
C ILE A 21 5.06 57.12 -7.39
N CYS A 22 4.37 56.04 -7.76
CA CYS A 22 3.08 55.66 -7.14
C CYS A 22 2.62 54.24 -7.50
N GLN A 23 1.63 53.75 -6.76
CA GLN A 23 0.90 52.50 -7.01
C GLN A 23 -0.11 52.67 -8.16
N VAL A 24 -0.63 51.57 -8.72
CA VAL A 24 -2.07 51.20 -8.71
C VAL A 24 -2.36 49.98 -9.59
N SER A 25 -3.31 49.20 -9.09
CA SER A 25 -3.97 47.98 -9.57
C SER A 25 -4.43 47.85 -11.03
N VAL A 26 -4.73 46.58 -11.37
CA VAL A 26 -5.79 46.11 -12.30
C VAL A 26 -5.57 46.23 -13.80
N PHE A 27 -5.68 45.08 -14.48
CA PHE A 27 -6.42 44.97 -15.74
C PHE A 27 -7.32 43.72 -15.70
N GLY A 28 -8.62 43.94 -15.55
CA GLY A 28 -9.66 42.95 -15.86
C GLY A 28 -10.41 43.42 -17.09
N LEU A 29 -10.79 42.51 -18.00
CA LEU A 29 -11.54 42.89 -19.20
C LEU A 29 -13.05 42.78 -18.97
N HIS A 30 -13.78 43.79 -19.44
CA HIS A 30 -15.22 43.92 -19.29
C HIS A 30 -15.99 42.93 -20.17
N VAL A 31 -17.14 42.46 -19.68
CA VAL A 31 -18.31 42.20 -20.52
C VAL A 31 -19.44 43.09 -20.00
N THR A 32 -20.01 43.92 -20.86
CA THR A 32 -21.03 44.92 -20.51
C THR A 32 -22.43 44.33 -20.56
N VAL A 33 -23.25 44.69 -19.58
CA VAL A 33 -24.73 44.55 -19.61
C VAL A 33 -25.31 45.93 -19.25
N PRO A 34 -26.22 46.51 -20.05
CA PRO A 34 -26.75 47.85 -19.83
C PRO A 34 -27.80 47.93 -18.72
N THR A 35 -27.98 49.14 -18.17
CA THR A 35 -28.90 49.47 -17.07
C THR A 35 -30.33 49.77 -17.55
N GLY A 36 -31.34 49.49 -16.70
CA GLY A 36 -32.77 49.66 -17.03
C GLY A 36 -33.68 49.73 -15.80
N GLN A 37 -33.68 50.90 -15.15
CA GLN A 37 -34.53 51.43 -14.06
C GLN A 37 -35.90 50.74 -13.70
N THR A 38 -36.05 50.47 -12.39
CA THR A 38 -37.20 50.71 -11.48
C THR A 38 -38.67 50.72 -11.97
N ILE A 39 -39.56 50.03 -11.22
CA ILE A 39 -40.83 50.57 -10.68
C ILE A 39 -41.39 49.67 -9.53
N PHE A 40 -42.39 50.17 -8.78
CA PHE A 40 -42.99 49.64 -7.54
C PHE A 40 -43.89 48.37 -7.69
N GLY A 41 -44.15 47.68 -6.56
CA GLY A 41 -45.21 46.66 -6.37
C GLY A 41 -44.69 45.39 -5.65
N ARG A 42 -44.74 45.23 -4.32
CA ARG A 42 -45.86 44.96 -3.37
C ARG A 42 -46.54 43.57 -3.49
N ASP A 43 -46.80 43.01 -2.31
CA ASP A 43 -47.79 41.99 -1.91
C ASP A 43 -47.59 40.49 -2.23
N GLY A 44 -47.63 39.67 -1.16
CA GLY A 44 -48.38 38.39 -1.14
C GLY A 44 -47.66 37.07 -1.48
N PRO A 45 -47.40 36.17 -0.50
CA PRO A 45 -47.08 34.78 -0.79
C PRO A 45 -48.35 33.94 -1.00
N VAL A 46 -48.42 33.18 -2.11
CA VAL A 46 -49.53 32.25 -2.37
C VAL A 46 -49.04 30.80 -2.31
N TRP A 47 -49.58 30.04 -1.36
CA TRP A 47 -49.49 28.58 -1.35
C TRP A 47 -50.52 28.00 -2.33
N MET A 48 -50.10 27.13 -3.25
CA MET A 48 -51.05 26.27 -3.95
C MET A 48 -50.41 24.93 -4.35
N ASN A 49 -50.88 23.86 -3.70
CA ASN A 49 -50.66 22.51 -4.20
C ASN A 49 -51.55 22.30 -5.43
N PHE A 50 -50.99 21.80 -6.53
CA PHE A 50 -51.75 20.93 -7.44
C PHE A 50 -50.89 19.76 -7.91
N ARG A 51 -51.58 18.69 -8.34
CA ARG A 51 -51.09 17.32 -8.45
C ARG A 51 -51.40 16.78 -9.86
N VAL A 52 -50.78 15.64 -10.19
CA VAL A 52 -51.16 14.66 -11.25
C VAL A 52 -50.38 14.78 -12.58
N GLN A 53 -49.59 13.73 -12.85
CA GLN A 53 -49.10 13.23 -14.16
C GLN A 53 -48.17 14.16 -14.99
N GLN A 54 -47.22 13.66 -15.80
CA GLN A 54 -47.12 12.36 -16.47
C GLN A 54 -45.80 11.57 -16.20
N HIS A 55 -45.64 10.45 -16.90
CA HIS A 55 -44.60 9.43 -16.75
C HIS A 55 -43.19 9.92 -17.11
N PHE A 56 -42.17 9.42 -16.41
CA PHE A 56 -41.24 8.44 -17.00
C PHE A 56 -40.44 7.71 -15.91
N ILE A 57 -40.60 6.38 -15.82
CA ILE A 57 -39.77 5.53 -14.95
C ILE A 57 -38.83 4.74 -15.86
N ILE A 58 -37.53 4.99 -15.76
CA ILE A 58 -36.51 4.13 -16.38
C ILE A 58 -36.09 3.08 -15.35
N HIS A 59 -36.44 1.83 -15.61
CA HIS A 59 -35.92 0.68 -14.88
C HIS A 59 -35.29 -0.33 -15.85
N LYS A 60 -34.32 -1.08 -15.33
CA LYS A 60 -33.49 -2.10 -15.98
C LYS A 60 -34.19 -2.87 -17.12
N MET A 61 -33.48 -3.08 -18.23
CA MET A 61 -33.52 -4.37 -18.92
C MET A 61 -32.14 -4.73 -19.48
N ALA A 62 -31.59 -5.83 -18.98
CA ALA A 62 -30.44 -6.50 -19.59
C ALA A 62 -31.00 -7.61 -20.50
N ALA A 63 -30.97 -7.39 -21.81
CA ALA A 63 -31.54 -8.32 -22.77
C ALA A 63 -30.65 -9.55 -22.96
N ARG A 64 -31.12 -10.71 -22.49
CA ARG A 64 -30.97 -11.97 -23.24
C ARG A 64 -32.09 -12.03 -24.25
N GLU A 65 -31.83 -12.51 -25.47
CA GLU A 65 -32.73 -13.38 -26.28
C GLU A 65 -32.02 -13.82 -27.60
N PRO A 66 -32.53 -14.79 -28.40
CA PRO A 66 -31.64 -15.88 -28.83
C PRO A 66 -31.71 -16.33 -30.30
N SER A 67 -30.54 -16.73 -30.82
CA SER A 67 -30.32 -17.84 -31.77
C SER A 67 -30.86 -17.75 -33.22
N ARG A 68 -30.18 -18.50 -34.11
CA ARG A 68 -30.54 -18.82 -35.52
C ARG A 68 -30.41 -17.61 -36.49
N TYR A 69 -29.89 -17.75 -37.71
CA TYR A 69 -29.27 -18.88 -38.42
C TYR A 69 -28.04 -18.39 -39.20
N LEU A 70 -26.97 -19.17 -39.21
CA LEU A 70 -26.13 -19.43 -40.41
C LEU A 70 -25.35 -20.73 -40.19
N THR A 71 -25.09 -21.50 -41.25
CA THR A 71 -24.74 -22.92 -41.15
C THR A 71 -23.42 -23.29 -41.83
N ARG A 72 -22.82 -24.39 -41.36
CA ARG A 72 -21.74 -25.18 -41.99
C ARG A 72 -20.35 -24.53 -42.12
N ALA A 73 -19.62 -24.55 -41.02
CA ALA A 73 -18.27 -25.13 -41.02
C ALA A 73 -18.13 -26.03 -39.78
N ILE A 74 -17.85 -27.32 -39.95
CA ILE A 74 -17.80 -28.29 -38.83
C ILE A 74 -16.32 -28.60 -38.51
N PRO A 75 -15.75 -28.06 -37.41
CA PRO A 75 -14.60 -28.72 -36.80
C PRO A 75 -15.07 -30.07 -36.26
N ARG A 76 -14.52 -31.17 -36.76
CA ARG A 76 -14.83 -32.51 -36.24
C ARG A 76 -14.42 -32.57 -34.77
N ALA A 77 -15.37 -32.80 -33.88
CA ALA A 77 -15.07 -33.08 -32.48
C ALA A 77 -14.22 -34.36 -32.40
N PHE A 78 -13.04 -34.27 -31.78
CA PHE A 78 -12.22 -35.44 -31.46
C PHE A 78 -12.91 -36.25 -30.36
N ALA A 79 -13.73 -37.22 -30.77
CA ALA A 79 -14.24 -38.24 -29.86
C ALA A 79 -13.06 -39.10 -29.38
N PRO A 80 -12.83 -39.25 -28.06
CA PRO A 80 -11.78 -40.12 -27.54
C PRO A 80 -12.18 -41.59 -27.74
N SER A 81 -11.80 -42.17 -28.87
CA SER A 81 -12.02 -43.59 -29.11
C SER A 81 -11.18 -44.42 -28.13
N PRO A 82 -11.72 -45.45 -27.45
CA PRO A 82 -10.96 -46.40 -26.63
C PRO A 82 -10.21 -47.40 -27.52
N ARG A 83 -9.47 -46.90 -28.52
CA ARG A 83 -8.42 -47.68 -29.17
C ARG A 83 -7.27 -47.73 -28.17
N HIS A 84 -6.84 -48.93 -27.79
CA HIS A 84 -5.52 -49.08 -27.19
C HIS A 84 -4.49 -48.57 -28.21
N GLN A 85 -4.01 -47.35 -28.01
CA GLN A 85 -2.67 -46.99 -28.44
C GLN A 85 -1.73 -47.88 -27.63
N ALA A 86 -1.49 -49.08 -28.15
CA ALA A 86 -0.28 -49.79 -27.83
C ALA A 86 0.86 -48.82 -28.13
N PHE A 87 1.52 -48.33 -27.09
CA PHE A 87 2.77 -47.61 -27.23
C PHE A 87 3.79 -48.62 -27.76
N ILE A 88 3.78 -48.80 -29.09
CA ILE A 88 4.95 -49.23 -29.86
C ILE A 88 5.90 -48.02 -29.88
N GLY A 89 6.28 -47.58 -28.68
CA GLY A 89 7.59 -47.02 -28.48
C GLY A 89 8.54 -48.15 -28.85
N ARG A 90 9.07 -48.08 -30.09
CA ARG A 90 10.35 -48.70 -30.35
C ARG A 90 11.27 -48.16 -29.27
N ARG A 91 11.61 -49.03 -28.32
CA ARG A 91 12.71 -48.80 -27.40
C ARG A 91 13.97 -48.80 -28.26
N ASN A 92 14.25 -47.66 -28.86
CA ASN A 92 15.57 -47.31 -29.33
C ASN A 92 16.42 -47.12 -28.06
N VAL A 93 16.73 -48.23 -27.39
CA VAL A 93 17.85 -48.29 -26.47
C VAL A 93 19.07 -48.15 -27.36
N SER A 94 19.62 -46.95 -27.40
CA SER A 94 21.00 -46.76 -27.77
C SER A 94 21.83 -47.37 -26.64
N ASP A 95 22.38 -48.56 -26.86
CA ASP A 95 23.42 -49.12 -25.98
C ASP A 95 24.72 -48.29 -26.03
N GLU A 96 24.82 -47.37 -27.00
CA GLU A 96 25.73 -46.24 -26.95
C GLU A 96 25.38 -45.32 -25.76
N ALA A 97 26.25 -45.33 -24.75
CA ALA A 97 26.25 -44.31 -23.71
C ALA A 97 26.41 -42.90 -24.34
N PRO A 98 25.76 -41.85 -23.79
CA PRO A 98 25.83 -40.52 -24.37
C PRO A 98 27.29 -40.04 -24.43
N THR A 99 27.79 -39.86 -25.65
CA THR A 99 29.19 -39.51 -25.93
C THR A 99 29.53 -38.07 -25.56
N ARG A 100 28.51 -37.21 -25.43
CA ARG A 100 28.58 -35.92 -24.74
C ARG A 100 28.26 -36.06 -23.26
N ARG A 101 29.06 -35.40 -22.43
CA ARG A 101 28.79 -35.18 -21.01
C ARG A 101 27.94 -33.92 -20.87
N LEU A 102 27.15 -33.82 -19.79
CA LEU A 102 26.36 -32.60 -19.49
C LEU A 102 27.23 -31.34 -19.26
N SER A 103 28.54 -31.51 -19.00
CA SER A 103 29.52 -30.42 -19.01
C SER A 103 29.66 -29.74 -20.38
N ASP A 104 29.42 -30.48 -21.45
CA ASP A 104 29.75 -30.10 -22.83
C ASP A 104 28.60 -29.31 -23.48
N GLU A 105 27.48 -29.18 -22.75
CA GLU A 105 26.31 -28.35 -23.08
C GLU A 105 26.36 -26.98 -22.36
N LEU A 106 27.30 -26.77 -21.44
CA LEU A 106 27.46 -25.52 -20.70
C LEU A 106 28.16 -24.45 -21.55
N GLU A 107 27.84 -23.18 -21.30
CA GLU A 107 28.47 -22.05 -21.99
C GLU A 107 29.98 -22.01 -21.74
N THR A 108 30.76 -22.27 -22.79
CA THR A 108 32.22 -22.42 -22.75
C THR A 108 32.96 -21.13 -22.35
N ALA A 109 32.29 -19.97 -22.46
CA ALA A 109 32.85 -18.64 -22.23
C ALA A 109 32.26 -17.93 -20.99
N SER A 110 31.80 -18.67 -19.98
CA SER A 110 31.15 -18.11 -18.80
C SER A 110 31.98 -17.04 -18.08
N SER A 111 31.42 -15.83 -17.93
CA SER A 111 32.08 -14.71 -17.26
C SER A 111 32.16 -14.86 -15.73
N LEU A 112 31.34 -15.73 -15.13
CA LEU A 112 31.23 -15.92 -13.68
C LEU A 112 32.49 -16.51 -13.03
N THR A 113 33.35 -17.18 -13.80
CA THR A 113 34.62 -17.75 -13.34
C THR A 113 35.81 -16.82 -13.58
N SER A 114 35.62 -15.74 -14.35
CA SER A 114 36.67 -14.78 -14.67
C SER A 114 37.09 -13.97 -13.43
N ARG A 115 38.39 -13.67 -13.31
CA ARG A 115 38.96 -12.88 -12.21
C ARG A 115 39.60 -11.61 -12.75
N VAL A 116 39.24 -10.47 -12.18
CA VAL A 116 39.89 -9.17 -12.46
C VAL A 116 41.25 -9.14 -11.77
N SER A 117 42.31 -8.73 -12.46
CA SER A 117 43.64 -8.63 -11.87
C SER A 117 43.81 -7.29 -11.12
N GLU A 118 44.53 -7.30 -10.00
CA GLU A 118 44.73 -6.09 -9.18
C GLU A 118 45.30 -4.91 -9.98
N ASN A 119 46.19 -5.16 -10.93
CA ASN A 119 46.78 -4.11 -11.76
C ASN A 119 45.72 -3.44 -12.64
N THR A 120 44.78 -4.20 -13.20
CA THR A 120 43.65 -3.61 -13.93
C THR A 120 42.73 -2.81 -13.01
N ALA A 121 42.41 -3.31 -11.82
CA ALA A 121 41.61 -2.58 -10.83
C ALA A 121 42.28 -1.26 -10.39
N LYS A 122 43.59 -1.27 -10.07
CA LYS A 122 44.38 -0.09 -9.69
C LYS A 122 44.47 0.95 -10.83
N SER A 123 44.39 0.52 -12.09
CA SER A 123 44.35 1.39 -13.28
C SER A 123 42.95 1.93 -13.63
N PHE A 124 41.88 1.41 -13.01
CA PHE A 124 40.50 1.71 -13.41
C PHE A 124 39.94 2.95 -12.70
N ASP A 125 40.30 4.12 -13.19
CA ASP A 125 39.61 5.37 -12.83
C ASP A 125 38.59 5.80 -13.91
N PRO A 126 37.28 5.83 -13.60
CA PRO A 126 36.26 6.34 -14.49
C PRO A 126 36.18 7.88 -14.50
N VAL A 127 36.69 8.57 -13.47
CA VAL A 127 36.57 10.02 -13.29
C VAL A 127 37.61 10.77 -14.12
N SER A 128 38.90 10.43 -14.06
CA SER A 128 39.90 10.99 -15.01
C SER A 128 39.56 10.61 -16.46
N ARG A 129 39.05 9.40 -16.70
CA ARG A 129 38.53 8.99 -18.01
C ARG A 129 37.31 9.81 -18.46
N ALA A 130 36.59 10.47 -17.55
CA ALA A 130 35.53 11.41 -17.89
C ALA A 130 36.08 12.83 -18.12
N SER A 131 36.94 13.36 -17.25
CA SER A 131 37.47 14.72 -17.36
C SER A 131 38.48 14.89 -18.51
N ALA A 132 39.26 13.87 -18.86
CA ALA A 132 40.21 13.91 -19.97
C ALA A 132 39.53 13.89 -21.37
N ARG A 133 38.22 13.62 -21.45
CA ARG A 133 37.48 13.61 -22.73
C ARG A 133 37.10 15.03 -23.13
N LYS A 134 37.67 15.49 -24.24
CA LYS A 134 37.33 16.78 -24.90
C LYS A 134 35.90 16.86 -25.45
N SER A 135 35.19 15.74 -25.53
CA SER A 135 33.82 15.66 -26.07
C SER A 135 33.01 14.53 -25.43
N GLN A 136 31.68 14.67 -25.47
CA GLN A 136 30.76 13.63 -25.00
C GLN A 136 30.77 12.42 -25.95
N LEU A 137 30.69 11.20 -25.39
CA LEU A 137 30.54 9.98 -26.20
C LEU A 137 29.21 9.99 -26.97
N PRO A 138 29.16 9.42 -28.19
CA PRO A 138 27.91 9.27 -28.93
C PRO A 138 26.91 8.40 -28.15
N ARG A 139 25.63 8.79 -28.19
CA ARG A 139 24.53 8.04 -27.57
C ARG A 139 24.38 6.65 -28.19
N SER A 140 24.01 5.65 -27.38
CA SER A 140 23.68 4.31 -27.88
C SER A 140 22.49 4.32 -28.85
N ARG A 141 22.46 3.33 -29.76
CA ARG A 141 21.30 3.01 -30.60
C ARG A 141 20.11 2.50 -29.77
N TYR A 142 20.37 1.85 -28.64
CA TYR A 142 19.31 1.38 -27.74
C TYR A 142 18.81 2.55 -26.87
N GLN A 143 17.55 2.95 -27.09
CA GLN A 143 16.94 4.13 -26.45
C GLN A 143 15.58 3.83 -25.84
N PHE A 144 15.38 2.59 -25.37
CA PHE A 144 14.17 2.20 -24.64
C PHE A 144 13.95 3.09 -23.39
N ARG A 145 12.68 3.29 -23.06
CA ARG A 145 12.20 4.06 -21.92
C ARG A 145 10.92 3.39 -21.43
N SER A 146 10.82 3.03 -20.15
CA SER A 146 9.56 2.50 -19.60
C SER A 146 8.36 3.40 -19.99
N PRO A 147 7.25 2.86 -20.52
CA PRO A 147 6.07 3.63 -20.88
C PRO A 147 5.40 4.26 -19.64
N LYS A 148 4.58 5.31 -19.83
CA LYS A 148 3.84 5.95 -18.73
C LYS A 148 2.64 5.13 -18.26
N TYR A 149 2.03 4.38 -19.18
CA TYR A 149 0.83 3.58 -18.94
C TYR A 149 1.05 2.19 -19.53
N ASP A 150 0.58 1.16 -18.84
CA ASP A 150 0.35 -0.14 -19.46
C ASP A 150 -0.85 -0.03 -20.42
N ARG A 151 -0.81 -0.78 -21.52
CA ARG A 151 -1.84 -0.87 -22.57
C ARG A 151 -2.31 -2.32 -22.79
N GLY A 152 -1.93 -3.23 -21.89
CA GLY A 152 -2.25 -4.65 -21.97
C GLY A 152 -1.13 -5.48 -22.61
N PRO A 153 -1.12 -6.80 -22.37
CA PRO A 153 0.03 -7.66 -22.63
C PRO A 153 0.43 -7.80 -24.11
N LEU A 154 -0.47 -7.50 -25.05
CA LEU A 154 -0.21 -7.56 -26.49
C LEU A 154 0.30 -6.24 -27.09
N HIS A 155 0.45 -5.18 -26.29
CA HIS A 155 1.02 -3.91 -26.78
C HIS A 155 2.55 -4.07 -26.97
N PRO A 156 3.12 -3.80 -28.17
CA PRO A 156 4.54 -4.10 -28.46
C PRO A 156 5.56 -3.40 -27.55
N HIS A 157 5.18 -2.25 -26.98
CA HIS A 157 6.03 -1.49 -26.07
C HIS A 157 5.51 -1.65 -24.63
N GLN A 158 5.93 -2.74 -23.97
CA GLN A 158 5.55 -3.12 -22.61
C GLN A 158 6.37 -2.36 -21.54
N PRO A 159 5.88 -2.27 -20.28
CA PRO A 159 6.70 -1.86 -19.14
C PRO A 159 7.64 -2.98 -18.65
N PRO A 160 8.88 -2.66 -18.25
CA PRO A 160 9.74 -3.61 -17.56
C PRO A 160 9.26 -3.83 -16.11
N ALA A 161 9.63 -4.97 -15.52
CA ALA A 161 9.25 -5.35 -14.16
C ALA A 161 9.68 -4.29 -13.12
N PRO A 162 8.98 -4.13 -11.98
CA PRO A 162 9.36 -3.14 -10.96
C PRO A 162 10.76 -3.34 -10.34
N SER A 163 11.37 -4.51 -10.50
CA SER A 163 12.74 -4.80 -10.08
C SER A 163 13.82 -4.31 -11.05
N ASP A 164 13.44 -3.90 -12.26
CA ASP A 164 14.35 -3.37 -13.28
C ASP A 164 14.67 -1.89 -12.96
N PRO A 165 15.95 -1.47 -12.85
CA PRO A 165 16.32 -0.08 -12.56
C PRO A 165 15.93 0.94 -13.64
N SER A 166 15.50 0.49 -14.82
CA SER A 166 14.90 1.32 -15.87
C SER A 166 13.38 1.49 -15.75
N SER A 167 12.74 0.81 -14.80
CA SER A 167 11.29 0.88 -14.54
C SER A 167 10.90 2.13 -13.78
N ARG A 168 9.72 2.69 -14.11
CA ARG A 168 9.14 3.83 -13.37
C ARG A 168 8.67 3.47 -11.96
N LEU A 169 8.54 2.17 -11.68
CA LEU A 169 8.12 1.63 -10.39
C LEU A 169 9.32 1.08 -9.59
N PHE A 170 10.54 1.34 -10.04
CA PHE A 170 11.74 0.93 -9.32
C PHE A 170 11.83 1.62 -7.97
N VAL A 171 11.89 0.81 -6.92
CA VAL A 171 12.26 1.22 -5.57
C VAL A 171 13.61 0.55 -5.28
N PRO A 172 14.62 1.28 -4.77
CA PRO A 172 15.89 0.67 -4.36
C PRO A 172 15.65 -0.46 -3.33
N GLY A 173 16.55 -1.44 -3.33
CA GLY A 173 16.49 -2.60 -2.44
C GLY A 173 16.73 -2.26 -0.96
N PRO A 174 16.81 -3.29 -0.09
CA PRO A 174 17.05 -3.08 1.34
C PRO A 174 18.37 -2.35 1.57
N PHE A 175 18.35 -1.36 2.46
CA PHE A 175 19.51 -0.55 2.85
C PHE A 175 20.24 -1.13 4.05
N SER A 176 19.51 -1.82 4.93
CA SER A 176 20.06 -2.53 6.09
C SER A 176 19.33 -3.86 6.33
N LEU A 177 19.85 -4.66 7.26
CA LEU A 177 19.16 -5.83 7.78
C LEU A 177 18.51 -5.47 9.12
N PRO A 178 17.17 -5.39 9.23
CA PRO A 178 16.53 -4.94 10.46
C PRO A 178 16.77 -5.89 11.64
N ARG A 179 17.18 -5.35 12.79
CA ARG A 179 17.41 -6.13 14.03
C ARG A 179 16.20 -7.00 14.39
N THR A 180 14.98 -6.47 14.29
CA THR A 180 13.75 -7.22 14.62
C THR A 180 13.47 -8.36 13.64
N GLU A 181 13.87 -8.25 12.37
CA GLU A 181 13.78 -9.35 11.40
C GLU A 181 14.85 -10.43 11.66
N GLN A 182 16.07 -10.01 12.00
CA GLN A 182 17.14 -10.93 12.39
C GLN A 182 16.77 -11.72 13.66
N THR A 183 16.33 -11.07 14.73
CA THR A 183 15.87 -11.74 15.97
C THR A 183 14.70 -12.68 15.70
N TYR A 184 13.73 -12.27 14.86
CA TYR A 184 12.62 -13.15 14.50
C TYR A 184 13.11 -14.45 13.83
N ASN A 185 14.01 -14.34 12.85
CA ASN A 185 14.52 -15.49 12.10
C ASN A 185 15.49 -16.36 12.90
N ALA A 186 16.24 -15.78 13.86
CA ALA A 186 17.30 -16.46 14.59
C ALA A 186 16.83 -17.21 15.86
N THR A 187 15.75 -16.74 16.52
CA THR A 187 15.24 -17.37 17.77
C THR A 187 13.73 -17.60 17.73
N VAL A 188 12.96 -16.54 17.54
CA VAL A 188 11.48 -16.56 17.70
C VAL A 188 10.81 -17.58 16.76
N ALA A 189 11.31 -17.74 15.53
CA ALA A 189 10.76 -18.69 14.58
C ALA A 189 10.88 -20.16 15.04
N SER A 190 12.05 -20.57 15.55
CA SER A 190 12.27 -21.91 16.11
C SER A 190 11.47 -22.12 17.39
N ASP A 191 11.38 -21.10 18.24
CA ASP A 191 10.70 -21.18 19.54
C ASP A 191 9.19 -21.35 19.35
N ILE A 192 8.56 -20.54 18.48
CA ILE A 192 7.14 -20.66 18.13
C ILE A 192 6.85 -22.00 17.45
N MET A 193 7.74 -22.47 16.55
CA MET A 193 7.57 -23.77 15.90
C MET A 193 7.59 -24.92 16.91
N THR A 194 8.49 -24.86 17.90
CA THR A 194 8.65 -25.90 18.93
C THR A 194 7.51 -25.86 19.94
N LEU A 195 7.18 -24.68 20.47
CA LEU A 195 6.11 -24.46 21.45
C LEU A 195 4.72 -24.84 20.90
N CYS A 196 4.47 -24.61 19.61
CA CYS A 196 3.20 -24.95 18.95
C CYS A 196 3.24 -26.28 18.18
N TYR A 197 4.26 -27.12 18.35
CA TYR A 197 4.33 -28.41 17.67
C TYR A 197 3.21 -29.34 18.14
N VAL A 198 2.51 -29.95 17.17
CA VAL A 198 1.55 -31.02 17.42
C VAL A 198 2.03 -32.25 16.67
N HIS A 199 2.37 -33.31 17.40
CA HIS A 199 2.83 -34.55 16.80
C HIS A 199 1.74 -35.17 15.90
N THR A 200 2.12 -35.52 14.67
CA THR A 200 1.30 -36.34 13.77
C THR A 200 2.05 -37.63 13.48
N PRO A 201 1.51 -38.80 13.86
CA PRO A 201 2.21 -40.07 13.68
C PRO A 201 2.43 -40.39 12.19
N PRO A 202 3.43 -41.22 11.85
CA PRO A 202 3.68 -41.64 10.47
C PRO A 202 2.42 -42.28 9.87
N GLY A 203 2.10 -41.91 8.62
CA GLY A 203 0.88 -42.36 7.94
C GLY A 203 -0.40 -41.57 8.28
N PHE A 204 -0.37 -40.63 9.24
CA PHE A 204 -1.54 -39.80 9.56
C PHE A 204 -2.03 -39.00 8.33
N LYS A 205 -3.26 -39.28 7.90
CA LYS A 205 -3.98 -38.52 6.87
C LYS A 205 -5.01 -37.62 7.55
N PRO A 206 -4.96 -36.28 7.37
CA PRO A 206 -5.99 -35.41 7.92
C PRO A 206 -7.34 -35.71 7.26
N PRO A 207 -8.47 -35.61 7.99
CA PRO A 207 -9.79 -35.85 7.42
C PRO A 207 -10.10 -34.85 6.29
N PRO A 208 -10.86 -35.27 5.26
CA PRO A 208 -11.28 -34.38 4.18
C PRO A 208 -12.11 -33.24 4.74
N LYS A 209 -11.87 -32.01 4.25
CA LYS A 209 -12.57 -30.82 4.74
C LYS A 209 -13.94 -30.73 4.07
N ALA A 210 -15.00 -30.84 4.86
CA ALA A 210 -16.37 -30.63 4.41
C ALA A 210 -16.56 -29.24 3.77
N PRO A 211 -17.45 -29.10 2.77
CA PRO A 211 -17.77 -27.81 2.17
C PRO A 211 -18.35 -26.84 3.22
N ARG A 212 -17.87 -25.60 3.23
CA ARG A 212 -18.19 -24.62 4.29
C ARG A 212 -19.52 -23.90 4.06
N LEU A 213 -19.82 -23.59 2.80
CA LEU A 213 -21.18 -23.36 2.35
C LEU A 213 -21.79 -24.74 2.17
N ARG A 214 -22.92 -25.01 2.81
CA ARG A 214 -23.49 -26.36 2.84
C ARG A 214 -24.47 -26.54 1.71
N GLU A 215 -24.44 -27.69 1.07
CA GLU A 215 -25.46 -28.09 0.10
C GLU A 215 -26.81 -28.34 0.81
N TRP A 216 -27.85 -28.48 0.00
CA TRP A 216 -29.13 -29.03 0.43
C TRP A 216 -29.13 -30.53 0.11
N ASP A 217 -29.85 -31.29 0.91
CA ASP A 217 -29.99 -32.74 0.80
C ASP A 217 -31.02 -33.14 -0.27
N ASP A 218 -30.82 -34.28 -0.95
CA ASP A 218 -31.69 -34.75 -2.04
C ASP A 218 -33.10 -35.22 -1.59
N SER A 219 -33.49 -34.97 -0.34
CA SER A 219 -34.81 -35.31 0.22
C SER A 219 -35.99 -34.60 -0.46
N SER A 220 -35.74 -33.55 -1.24
CA SER A 220 -36.77 -32.76 -1.90
C SER A 220 -36.36 -32.34 -3.31
N PRO A 221 -37.22 -32.49 -4.35
CA PRO A 221 -36.94 -32.01 -5.70
C PRO A 221 -36.59 -30.51 -5.77
N TYR A 222 -37.10 -29.71 -4.82
CA TYR A 222 -36.80 -28.27 -4.72
C TYR A 222 -35.36 -27.95 -4.29
N HIS A 223 -34.60 -28.92 -3.78
CA HIS A 223 -33.22 -28.72 -3.33
C HIS A 223 -32.21 -28.74 -4.48
N LYS A 224 -32.48 -29.49 -5.56
CA LYS A 224 -31.55 -29.75 -6.68
C LYS A 224 -30.96 -28.51 -7.36
N ASN A 225 -31.74 -27.43 -7.47
CA ASN A 225 -31.33 -26.15 -8.08
C ASN A 225 -31.24 -25.01 -7.06
N ARG A 226 -31.21 -25.30 -5.76
CA ARG A 226 -31.27 -24.31 -4.69
C ARG A 226 -29.87 -23.78 -4.37
N PRO A 227 -29.67 -22.45 -4.19
CA PRO A 227 -28.36 -21.91 -3.83
C PRO A 227 -27.84 -22.48 -2.51
N LEU A 228 -26.51 -22.62 -2.43
CA LEU A 228 -25.83 -23.14 -1.24
C LEU A 228 -26.23 -22.38 0.02
N ARG A 229 -26.34 -23.11 1.13
CA ARG A 229 -26.70 -22.58 2.44
C ARG A 229 -25.57 -21.71 2.97
N GLY A 230 -25.94 -20.55 3.51
CA GLY A 230 -25.02 -19.61 4.14
C GLY A 230 -24.19 -20.24 5.29
N PRO A 231 -23.08 -19.59 5.65
CA PRO A 231 -22.20 -20.06 6.72
C PRO A 231 -22.93 -20.27 8.05
N ARG A 232 -22.49 -21.27 8.83
CA ARG A 232 -23.06 -21.57 10.15
C ARG A 232 -22.39 -20.68 11.22
N GLY A 233 -23.19 -19.97 12.00
CA GLY A 233 -22.72 -19.21 13.18
C GLY A 233 -22.34 -17.75 12.91
N GLY A 234 -22.59 -17.23 11.71
CA GLY A 234 -22.34 -15.84 11.32
C GLY A 234 -22.50 -15.66 9.82
N ASP A 235 -22.48 -14.40 9.36
CA ASP A 235 -22.72 -14.05 7.95
C ASP A 235 -21.50 -14.32 7.02
N VAL A 236 -20.28 -14.23 7.56
CA VAL A 236 -19.03 -14.31 6.79
C VAL A 236 -18.19 -15.54 7.18
N LEU A 237 -17.58 -16.17 6.17
CA LEU A 237 -16.66 -17.31 6.31
C LEU A 237 -15.31 -16.92 6.95
N ARG A 238 -15.27 -16.82 8.29
CA ARG A 238 -14.03 -16.62 9.08
C ARG A 238 -12.90 -17.57 8.67
N LEU A 239 -11.64 -17.18 8.86
CA LEU A 239 -10.50 -18.06 8.58
C LEU A 239 -10.51 -19.31 9.48
N LEU A 240 -9.86 -20.38 9.00
CA LEU A 240 -9.62 -21.58 9.79
C LEU A 240 -8.14 -21.61 10.22
N ARG A 241 -7.92 -21.70 11.53
CA ARG A 241 -6.59 -21.92 12.12
C ARG A 241 -5.97 -23.18 11.53
N LYS A 242 -4.71 -23.10 11.10
CA LYS A 242 -3.89 -24.26 10.75
C LYS A 242 -3.00 -24.61 11.96
N PRO A 243 -2.63 -25.88 12.20
CA PRO A 243 -1.53 -26.18 13.11
C PRO A 243 -0.25 -25.48 12.60
N ILE A 244 0.63 -25.06 13.51
CA ILE A 244 1.92 -24.48 13.15
C ILE A 244 2.88 -25.60 12.74
N ARG A 245 3.65 -25.34 11.68
CA ARG A 245 4.67 -26.21 11.08
C ARG A 245 5.77 -25.32 10.52
N PHE A 246 6.92 -25.92 10.20
CA PHE A 246 8.08 -25.23 9.59
C PHE A 246 7.73 -24.33 8.39
N ASN A 247 6.71 -24.67 7.60
CA ASN A 247 6.30 -23.91 6.41
C ASN A 247 5.17 -22.89 6.66
N ASN A 248 4.67 -22.73 7.89
CA ASN A 248 3.62 -21.77 8.23
C ASN A 248 3.77 -21.14 9.63
N ILE A 249 5.02 -20.90 10.03
CA ILE A 249 5.36 -20.12 11.23
C ILE A 249 4.76 -18.70 11.08
N PRO A 250 4.03 -18.19 12.08
CA PRO A 250 3.50 -16.82 12.07
C PRO A 250 4.63 -15.79 11.98
N LYS A 251 4.52 -14.85 11.03
CA LYS A 251 5.39 -13.67 10.91
C LYS A 251 4.55 -12.41 10.66
N ILE A 252 5.14 -11.25 10.86
CA ILE A 252 4.50 -9.97 10.54
C ILE A 252 4.59 -9.76 9.01
N GLU A 253 3.49 -9.33 8.38
CA GLU A 253 3.39 -9.17 6.92
C GLU A 253 3.41 -7.69 6.51
N ARG A 254 2.68 -6.85 7.24
CA ARG A 254 2.60 -5.40 7.05
C ARG A 254 2.12 -4.72 8.34
N ILE A 255 2.43 -3.45 8.51
CA ILE A 255 1.86 -2.62 9.58
C ILE A 255 1.06 -1.49 8.92
N THR A 256 -0.13 -1.20 9.44
CA THR A 256 -0.93 -0.05 9.02
C THR A 256 -1.07 0.92 10.17
N VAL A 257 -0.54 2.13 10.00
CA VAL A 257 -0.74 3.24 10.94
C VAL A 257 -1.81 4.14 10.35
N HIS A 258 -2.94 4.29 11.03
CA HIS A 258 -4.00 5.21 10.59
C HIS A 258 -4.36 6.20 11.69
N SER A 259 -4.71 7.42 11.31
CA SER A 259 -5.31 8.40 12.21
C SER A 259 -6.60 8.93 11.59
N TYR A 260 -7.57 9.21 12.46
CA TYR A 260 -8.85 9.81 12.12
C TYR A 260 -9.00 11.08 12.95
N VAL A 261 -9.11 12.23 12.29
CA VAL A 261 -9.03 13.54 12.94
C VAL A 261 -10.37 14.24 12.81
N LYS A 262 -11.21 14.12 13.85
CA LYS A 262 -12.57 14.69 13.89
C LYS A 262 -12.58 16.19 13.55
N GLN A 263 -11.60 16.93 14.07
CA GLN A 263 -11.44 18.38 13.89
C GLN A 263 -11.26 18.77 12.42
N ALA A 264 -10.69 17.90 11.58
CA ALA A 264 -10.53 18.16 10.14
C ALA A 264 -11.86 18.28 9.37
N ALA A 265 -12.94 17.70 9.90
CA ALA A 265 -14.30 17.84 9.35
C ALA A 265 -15.13 18.97 10.00
N GLN A 266 -14.71 19.49 11.16
CA GLN A 266 -15.48 20.46 11.94
C GLN A 266 -14.89 21.88 11.91
N GLU A 267 -13.57 22.00 11.73
CA GLU A 267 -12.84 23.26 11.80
C GLU A 267 -12.10 23.60 10.49
N ASN A 268 -11.07 22.84 10.14
CA ASN A 268 -10.13 23.20 9.07
C ASN A 268 -9.32 22.01 8.55
N SER A 269 -9.01 21.99 7.24
CA SER A 269 -8.08 21.06 6.60
C SER A 269 -6.68 21.07 7.24
N SER A 270 -6.24 22.17 7.87
CA SER A 270 -4.94 22.25 8.57
C SER A 270 -4.63 21.03 9.46
N TRP A 271 -5.64 20.52 10.18
CA TRP A 271 -5.55 19.33 11.02
C TRP A 271 -5.13 18.07 10.24
N ILE A 272 -5.58 17.89 8.99
CA ILE A 272 -5.19 16.75 8.15
C ILE A 272 -3.77 16.87 7.60
N HIS A 273 -3.28 18.10 7.43
CA HIS A 273 -1.90 18.37 7.00
C HIS A 273 -0.91 18.07 8.12
N VAL A 274 -1.19 18.51 9.36
CA VAL A 274 -0.38 18.15 10.54
C VAL A 274 -0.36 16.63 10.75
N ALA A 275 -1.52 15.97 10.70
CA ALA A 275 -1.64 14.52 10.79
C ALA A 275 -0.83 13.79 9.71
N GLY A 276 -0.88 14.29 8.47
CA GLY A 276 -0.10 13.77 7.34
C GLY A 276 1.42 13.89 7.57
N ILE A 277 1.89 15.03 8.04
CA ILE A 277 3.32 15.28 8.30
C ILE A 277 3.82 14.38 9.45
N ALA A 278 3.11 14.36 10.58
CA ALA A 278 3.51 13.56 11.74
C ALA A 278 3.59 12.06 11.42
N ILE A 279 2.56 11.50 10.74
CA ILE A 279 2.58 10.10 10.32
C ILE A 279 3.66 9.86 9.25
N GLN A 280 3.91 10.79 8.33
CA GLN A 280 4.98 10.64 7.33
C GLN A 280 6.37 10.60 7.99
N ALA A 281 6.62 11.44 9.01
CA ALA A 281 7.87 11.44 9.76
C ALA A 281 8.09 10.11 10.52
N ILE A 282 7.09 9.66 11.28
CA ILE A 282 7.16 8.41 12.07
C ILE A 282 7.36 7.18 11.17
N SER A 283 6.65 7.12 10.04
CA SER A 283 6.58 5.94 9.16
C SER A 283 7.63 5.91 8.04
N ASN A 284 8.19 7.07 7.67
CA ASN A 284 9.03 7.24 6.48
C ASN A 284 8.38 6.71 5.18
N VAL A 285 7.05 6.78 5.08
CA VAL A 285 6.28 6.38 3.89
C VAL A 285 5.32 7.49 3.50
N ARG A 286 5.17 7.75 2.19
CA ARG A 286 4.23 8.75 1.66
C ARG A 286 2.81 8.34 2.01
N VAL A 287 2.13 9.19 2.79
CA VAL A 287 0.87 8.82 3.45
C VAL A 287 -0.35 9.08 2.55
N GLU A 288 -1.31 8.16 2.56
CA GLU A 288 -2.56 8.27 1.81
C GLU A 288 -3.64 9.01 2.64
N THR A 289 -4.40 9.89 2.00
CA THR A 289 -5.52 10.64 2.61
C THR A 289 -6.88 10.07 2.22
N PHE A 290 -7.81 10.06 3.17
CA PHE A 290 -9.12 9.42 3.02
C PHE A 290 -10.27 10.37 3.33
N LYS A 291 -11.24 10.40 2.42
CA LYS A 291 -12.51 11.11 2.55
C LYS A 291 -13.53 10.31 3.34
N SER A 292 -14.48 11.02 3.94
CA SER A 292 -15.69 10.47 4.57
C SER A 292 -16.46 9.53 3.63
N LYS A 293 -16.91 8.38 4.16
CA LYS A 293 -17.73 7.39 3.43
C LYS A 293 -19.22 7.43 3.81
N SER A 294 -19.51 7.77 5.07
CA SER A 294 -20.85 7.88 5.62
C SER A 294 -21.27 9.35 5.78
N SER A 295 -22.58 9.59 5.85
CA SER A 295 -23.16 10.87 6.27
C SER A 295 -23.64 10.74 7.71
N VAL A 296 -23.21 11.63 8.62
CA VAL A 296 -23.69 11.69 10.01
C VAL A 296 -23.78 13.16 10.44
N ALA A 297 -25.00 13.70 10.43
CA ALA A 297 -25.27 15.10 10.75
C ALA A 297 -24.79 15.51 12.16
N THR A 298 -24.94 14.61 13.15
CA THR A 298 -24.48 14.81 14.55
C THR A 298 -22.97 15.03 14.67
N TRP A 299 -22.18 14.65 13.67
CA TRP A 299 -20.73 14.85 13.62
C TRP A 299 -20.30 15.91 12.60
N SER A 300 -21.26 16.55 11.92
CA SER A 300 -21.06 17.48 10.79
C SER A 300 -20.40 16.83 9.55
N ILE A 301 -20.50 15.51 9.39
CA ILE A 301 -19.81 14.77 8.32
C ILE A 301 -20.74 14.51 7.15
N ALA A 302 -20.38 15.02 5.97
CA ALA A 302 -21.00 14.68 4.68
C ALA A 302 -20.07 13.78 3.85
N PRO A 303 -20.57 12.77 3.11
CA PRO A 303 -19.74 11.81 2.38
C PRO A 303 -19.04 12.45 1.19
N GLY A 304 -17.76 12.13 0.98
CA GLY A 304 -16.97 12.61 -0.17
C GLY A 304 -16.61 14.10 -0.15
N ARG A 305 -17.16 14.89 0.78
CA ARG A 305 -16.81 16.30 0.98
C ARG A 305 -15.45 16.41 1.66
N ASP A 306 -15.41 16.07 2.95
CA ASP A 306 -14.30 16.37 3.85
C ASP A 306 -13.26 15.23 3.90
N THR A 307 -11.99 15.59 4.16
CA THR A 307 -10.88 14.63 4.29
C THR A 307 -10.56 14.46 5.77
N VAL A 308 -10.83 13.27 6.31
CA VAL A 308 -10.95 13.07 7.77
C VAL A 308 -9.96 12.04 8.31
N ALA A 309 -9.34 11.23 7.43
CA ALA A 309 -8.37 10.22 7.84
C ALA A 309 -7.10 10.20 6.99
N VAL A 310 -6.03 9.67 7.60
CA VAL A 310 -4.66 9.59 7.10
C VAL A 310 -4.15 8.18 7.39
N LYS A 311 -3.57 7.46 6.41
CA LYS A 311 -3.11 6.07 6.55
C LYS A 311 -1.78 5.82 5.85
N ALA A 312 -0.81 5.29 6.59
CA ALA A 312 0.44 4.74 6.04
C ALA A 312 0.39 3.20 6.07
N GLU A 313 0.94 2.56 5.05
CA GLU A 313 1.20 1.11 5.01
C GLU A 313 2.70 0.83 4.94
N LEU A 314 3.20 0.09 5.92
CA LEU A 314 4.59 -0.31 6.07
C LEU A 314 4.78 -1.78 5.70
N ARG A 315 5.83 -2.09 4.95
CA ARG A 315 6.19 -3.45 4.51
C ARG A 315 7.72 -3.59 4.45
N GLY A 316 8.23 -4.80 4.69
CA GLY A 316 9.68 -5.07 4.65
C GLY A 316 10.46 -4.24 5.67
N GLU A 317 11.60 -3.68 5.25
CA GLU A 317 12.53 -2.95 6.12
C GLU A 317 11.87 -1.84 6.97
N THR A 318 11.05 -0.97 6.38
CA THR A 318 10.43 0.16 7.11
C THR A 318 9.44 -0.30 8.18
N MET A 319 8.78 -1.44 7.97
CA MET A 319 7.91 -2.08 8.96
C MET A 319 8.70 -2.58 10.17
N HIS A 320 9.85 -3.22 9.92
CA HIS A 320 10.69 -3.77 10.97
C HIS A 320 11.41 -2.70 11.79
N HIS A 321 11.83 -1.60 11.17
CA HIS A 321 12.36 -0.41 11.86
C HIS A 321 11.28 0.29 12.69
N PHE A 322 10.08 0.50 12.15
CA PHE A 322 8.95 1.06 12.91
C PHE A 322 8.60 0.19 14.13
N LEU A 323 8.54 -1.12 13.96
CA LEU A 323 8.28 -2.07 15.07
C LEU A 323 9.37 -2.00 16.15
N GLY A 324 10.65 -1.89 15.76
CA GLY A 324 11.77 -1.69 16.69
C GLY A 324 11.58 -0.42 17.50
N LYS A 325 11.47 0.75 16.86
CA LYS A 325 11.21 2.03 17.55
C LYS A 325 10.01 1.97 18.50
N LEU A 326 8.92 1.32 18.05
CA LEU A 326 7.71 1.16 18.83
C LEU A 326 7.96 0.36 20.12
N ILE A 327 8.57 -0.82 20.03
CA ILE A 327 8.79 -1.72 21.18
C ILE A 327 9.95 -1.23 22.07
N ASP A 328 11.06 -0.82 21.48
CA ASP A 328 12.28 -0.45 22.20
C ASP A 328 12.24 0.94 22.83
N VAL A 329 11.49 1.90 22.23
CA VAL A 329 11.54 3.32 22.62
C VAL A 329 10.17 3.88 23.03
N VAL A 330 9.11 3.64 22.26
CA VAL A 330 7.81 4.29 22.52
C VAL A 330 7.06 3.61 23.66
N LEU A 331 6.79 2.31 23.56
CA LEU A 331 5.99 1.57 24.56
C LEU A 331 6.56 1.67 25.99
N PRO A 332 7.89 1.63 26.25
CA PRO A 332 8.44 1.77 27.60
C PRO A 332 8.36 3.19 28.17
N ARG A 333 8.17 4.21 27.32
CA ARG A 333 8.01 5.62 27.73
C ARG A 333 6.55 6.01 28.00
N MET A 334 5.58 5.15 27.66
CA MET A 334 4.16 5.42 27.89
C MET A 334 3.82 5.27 29.38
N LYS A 335 3.46 6.39 30.03
CA LYS A 335 3.12 6.41 31.45
C LYS A 335 1.85 5.60 31.72
N ASP A 336 1.83 4.87 32.84
CA ASP A 336 0.69 4.08 33.34
C ASP A 336 0.14 3.02 32.35
N TRP A 337 0.88 2.70 31.27
CA TRP A 337 0.44 1.77 30.22
C TRP A 337 0.70 0.30 30.57
N GLN A 338 -0.37 -0.49 30.67
CA GLN A 338 -0.32 -1.89 31.12
C GLN A 338 -0.03 -2.90 29.98
N GLY A 339 -0.03 -2.47 28.72
CA GLY A 339 0.13 -3.35 27.55
C GLY A 339 -1.06 -3.31 26.57
N ILE A 340 -1.01 -4.12 25.52
CA ILE A 340 -2.16 -4.30 24.62
C ILE A 340 -3.23 -5.14 25.32
N LYS A 341 -4.51 -4.83 25.09
CA LYS A 341 -5.63 -5.61 25.66
C LYS A 341 -5.61 -7.04 25.09
N GLY A 342 -5.61 -8.05 25.96
CA GLY A 342 -5.64 -9.48 25.60
C GLY A 342 -6.90 -9.92 24.83
N SER A 343 -7.92 -9.06 24.76
CA SER A 343 -9.12 -9.19 23.93
C SER A 343 -9.02 -8.52 22.54
N SER A 344 -7.89 -7.89 22.20
CA SER A 344 -7.66 -7.34 20.86
C SER A 344 -7.40 -8.46 19.84
N GLY A 345 -8.03 -8.34 18.67
CA GLY A 345 -7.97 -9.31 17.57
C GLY A 345 -9.18 -9.19 16.64
N ASP A 346 -9.02 -9.64 15.40
CA ASP A 346 -10.07 -9.64 14.36
C ASP A 346 -10.56 -11.06 14.00
N SER A 347 -10.29 -12.03 14.88
CA SER A 347 -10.46 -13.48 14.66
C SER A 347 -9.69 -14.04 13.45
N SER A 348 -8.76 -13.26 12.88
CA SER A 348 -8.06 -13.59 11.64
C SER A 348 -6.54 -13.50 11.76
N GLY A 349 -6.00 -13.06 12.92
CA GLY A 349 -4.56 -12.92 13.16
C GLY A 349 -4.02 -11.48 13.04
N ASN A 350 -4.89 -10.47 12.99
CA ASN A 350 -4.48 -9.06 13.00
C ASN A 350 -4.78 -8.44 14.37
N ILE A 351 -3.81 -7.72 14.95
CA ILE A 351 -3.93 -7.12 16.29
C ILE A 351 -3.93 -5.61 16.17
N THR A 352 -4.88 -4.95 16.85
CA THR A 352 -5.07 -3.49 16.81
C THR A 352 -4.92 -2.85 18.19
N PHE A 353 -4.36 -1.64 18.23
CA PHE A 353 -4.40 -0.78 19.42
C PHE A 353 -4.31 0.70 19.02
N GLY A 354 -4.61 1.58 19.97
CA GLY A 354 -4.47 3.03 19.81
C GLY A 354 -3.28 3.57 20.60
N LEU A 355 -2.65 4.60 20.06
CA LEU A 355 -1.80 5.56 20.76
C LEU A 355 -2.56 6.89 20.82
N GLU A 356 -2.53 7.51 21.99
CA GLU A 356 -3.14 8.83 22.24
C GLU A 356 -2.18 9.94 21.77
N PRO A 357 -2.63 11.20 21.59
CA PRO A 357 -1.77 12.30 21.09
C PRO A 357 -0.42 12.42 21.81
N GLU A 358 -0.43 12.30 23.14
CA GLU A 358 0.77 12.37 24.00
C GLU A 358 1.73 11.20 23.71
N HIS A 359 1.18 9.99 23.52
CA HIS A 359 1.96 8.80 23.17
C HIS A 359 2.53 8.86 21.74
N VAL A 360 1.93 9.63 20.83
CA VAL A 360 2.46 9.89 19.48
C VAL A 360 3.61 10.90 19.51
N ALA A 361 3.66 11.81 20.49
CA ALA A 361 4.79 12.74 20.67
C ALA A 361 6.08 12.05 21.16
N LEU A 362 5.98 10.85 21.75
CA LEU A 362 7.13 10.05 22.25
C LEU A 362 7.98 9.40 21.14
N PHE A 363 7.57 9.49 19.87
CA PHE A 363 8.39 9.03 18.75
C PHE A 363 9.58 10.00 18.52
N PRO A 364 10.82 9.51 18.37
CA PRO A 364 12.00 10.37 18.18
C PRO A 364 11.89 11.35 16.99
N GLU A 365 11.19 10.97 15.92
CA GLU A 365 10.98 11.85 14.76
C GLU A 365 10.02 13.03 15.01
N ILE A 366 9.21 12.95 16.07
CA ILE A 366 8.30 14.02 16.51
C ILE A 366 8.95 14.82 17.63
N GLU A 367 9.53 14.15 18.63
CA GLU A 367 10.18 14.76 19.80
C GLU A 367 11.22 15.82 19.42
N VAL A 368 12.12 15.52 18.46
CA VAL A 368 13.18 16.44 18.02
C VAL A 368 12.62 17.71 17.35
N ASN A 369 11.43 17.65 16.76
CA ASN A 369 10.81 18.75 16.02
C ASN A 369 9.48 19.21 16.66
N TYR A 370 9.27 18.92 17.95
CA TYR A 370 7.96 19.10 18.61
C TYR A 370 7.45 20.54 18.49
N ASP A 371 8.32 21.52 18.71
CA ASP A 371 8.01 22.96 18.63
C ASP A 371 7.64 23.45 17.22
N MET A 372 7.92 22.66 16.17
CA MET A 372 7.47 22.98 14.81
C MET A 372 6.00 22.62 14.56
N TYR A 373 5.39 21.79 15.42
CA TYR A 373 4.00 21.39 15.31
C TYR A 373 3.09 22.36 16.09
N PRO A 374 1.95 22.81 15.53
CA PRO A 374 1.02 23.66 16.27
C PRO A 374 0.51 22.96 17.54
N PRO A 375 0.38 23.68 18.67
CA PRO A 375 0.03 23.08 19.95
C PRO A 375 -1.31 22.36 19.88
N LYS A 376 -1.36 21.13 20.43
CA LYS A 376 -2.53 20.24 20.43
C LYS A 376 -3.01 19.77 19.05
N MET A 377 -2.26 20.00 17.96
CA MET A 377 -2.62 19.49 16.61
C MET A 377 -2.04 18.12 16.24
N ILE A 378 -1.10 17.57 17.01
CA ILE A 378 -0.64 16.18 16.85
C ILE A 378 -1.80 15.24 17.19
N PRO A 379 -2.24 14.35 16.27
CA PRO A 379 -3.35 13.46 16.54
C PRO A 379 -2.90 12.13 17.17
N GLY A 380 -3.82 11.46 17.87
CA GLY A 380 -3.65 10.04 18.18
C GLY A 380 -3.69 9.17 16.91
N CYS A 381 -3.15 7.96 16.98
CA CYS A 381 -3.15 7.02 15.87
C CYS A 381 -3.51 5.60 16.31
N HIS A 382 -3.99 4.79 15.37
CA HIS A 382 -4.31 3.39 15.54
C HIS A 382 -3.35 2.54 14.71
N ILE A 383 -2.65 1.65 15.39
CA ILE A 383 -1.67 0.74 14.81
C ILE A 383 -2.34 -0.62 14.63
N THR A 384 -2.38 -1.09 13.39
CA THR A 384 -2.79 -2.45 13.05
C THR A 384 -1.57 -3.26 12.63
N LEU A 385 -1.25 -4.27 13.44
CA LEU A 385 -0.18 -5.23 13.18
C LEU A 385 -0.80 -6.41 12.41
N HIS A 386 -0.48 -6.54 11.12
CA HIS A 386 -0.96 -7.63 10.29
C HIS A 386 0.05 -8.77 10.25
N THR A 387 -0.39 -10.00 10.52
CA THR A 387 0.47 -11.18 10.58
C THR A 387 -0.04 -12.31 9.68
N THR A 388 0.85 -13.25 9.33
CA THR A 388 0.50 -14.44 8.54
C THR A 388 -0.26 -15.51 9.34
N ALA A 389 -0.57 -15.24 10.61
CA ALA A 389 -1.43 -16.07 11.45
C ALA A 389 -2.85 -16.22 10.85
N LYS A 390 -3.64 -17.13 11.43
CA LYS A 390 -5.05 -17.34 11.05
C LYS A 390 -5.99 -17.39 12.25
N ALA A 391 -5.48 -16.99 13.41
CA ALA A 391 -6.19 -16.88 14.68
C ALA A 391 -5.39 -15.95 15.59
N ASP A 392 -6.09 -15.17 16.41
CA ASP A 392 -5.47 -14.11 17.19
C ASP A 392 -4.54 -14.64 18.28
N LYS A 393 -4.73 -15.90 18.73
CA LYS A 393 -3.81 -16.56 19.67
C LYS A 393 -2.40 -16.72 19.09
N ASP A 394 -2.30 -17.08 17.82
CA ASP A 394 -1.01 -17.27 17.15
C ASP A 394 -0.33 -15.92 16.89
N ALA A 395 -1.12 -14.87 16.59
CA ALA A 395 -0.62 -13.51 16.44
C ALA A 395 -0.15 -12.89 17.77
N ARG A 396 -0.88 -13.08 18.87
CA ARG A 396 -0.48 -12.61 20.20
C ARG A 396 0.74 -13.37 20.73
N LEU A 397 0.86 -14.67 20.46
CA LEU A 397 2.08 -15.43 20.76
C LEU A 397 3.30 -14.85 20.04
N LEU A 398 3.18 -14.59 18.72
CA LEU A 398 4.24 -13.94 17.95
C LEU A 398 4.63 -12.59 18.52
N LEU A 399 3.67 -11.70 18.76
CA LEU A 399 3.94 -10.36 19.26
C LEU A 399 4.52 -10.37 20.68
N SER A 400 4.07 -11.29 21.55
CA SER A 400 4.63 -11.47 22.88
C SER A 400 6.08 -11.96 22.83
N ALA A 401 6.43 -12.87 21.91
CA ALA A 401 7.80 -13.31 21.70
C ALA A 401 8.70 -12.23 21.06
N MET A 402 8.10 -11.26 20.35
CA MET A 402 8.78 -10.06 19.85
C MET A 402 8.89 -8.94 20.90
N GLY A 403 8.44 -9.14 22.14
CA GLY A 403 8.55 -8.17 23.25
C GLY A 403 7.34 -7.27 23.48
N VAL A 404 6.19 -7.53 22.85
CA VAL A 404 4.97 -6.74 23.05
C VAL A 404 4.18 -7.25 24.27
N PRO A 405 3.97 -6.45 25.34
CA PRO A 405 3.21 -6.88 26.51
C PRO A 405 1.69 -6.90 26.26
N PHE A 406 1.01 -7.86 26.88
CA PHE A 406 -0.45 -8.01 26.85
C PHE A 406 -1.03 -8.09 28.27
N HIS A 407 -2.18 -7.44 28.51
CA HIS A 407 -2.86 -7.43 29.80
C HIS A 407 -4.32 -7.87 29.72
N GLY A 408 -4.88 -8.30 30.86
CA GLY A 408 -6.27 -8.74 30.98
C GLY A 408 -6.55 -10.12 30.38
N LYS A 409 -7.82 -10.45 30.20
CA LYS A 409 -8.25 -11.79 29.78
C LYS A 409 -7.88 -12.09 28.33
N ILE A 410 -6.98 -13.05 28.14
CA ILE A 410 -6.62 -13.60 26.83
C ILE A 410 -7.81 -14.43 26.29
N VAL A 411 -8.46 -13.93 25.24
CA VAL A 411 -9.45 -14.70 24.44
C VAL A 411 -8.71 -15.82 23.68
N GLN A 412 -9.33 -16.97 23.39
CA GLN A 412 -8.67 -18.06 22.65
C GLN A 412 -8.77 -17.92 21.13
#